data_AF-A0A0N0V089-F1
#
_entry.id   AF-A0A0N0V089-F1
#
_cell.length_a   1.000
_cell.length_b   1.000
_cell.length_c   1.000
_cell.angle_alpha   90.00
_cell.angle_beta   90.00
_cell.angle_gamma   90.00
#
_symmetry.space_group_name_H-M   'P 1'
#
loop_
_entity.id
_entity.type
_entity.pdbx_description
1 polymer ?
#
loop_
_entity_poly.entity_id
_entity_poly.type
_entity_poly.pdbx_seq_one_letter_code
_entity_poly.pdbx_strand_id
1 'polypeptide(L)'
;MAKQLIFKSEKMEHPCDIVRLDRKKLYGWKDVVAMNTNGEECIRVDIDETGSFIIPKGGKALGSIDINGNWVEKSDLKAIDKTGAPAVRVPSSFDAPIALENKVDLETFLDHVIDSVYIIQPSEDIKKSLIKIIQSNDMLYTFPFNYRPDYDPKTAFLIEARNIIYMLVGTPSAFEFIGMEQMADLNVEDTEEEFSIEDDLDFSMM
;
A
#
# COMPACT_ATOMS: atom_id res chain seq x y z
N MET A 1 17.52 -14.37 10.10
CA MET A 1 17.84 -14.12 8.68
C MET A 1 16.55 -13.76 7.98
N ALA A 2 16.52 -12.72 7.16
CA ALA A 2 15.32 -12.40 6.38
C ALA A 2 15.08 -13.53 5.38
N LYS A 3 13.83 -13.95 5.19
CA LYS A 3 13.48 -14.92 4.14
C LYS A 3 13.72 -14.26 2.78
N GLN A 4 14.36 -14.98 1.88
CA GLN A 4 14.58 -14.52 0.50
C GLN A 4 13.35 -14.79 -0.35
N LEU A 5 13.12 -13.91 -1.33
CA LEU A 5 12.11 -14.11 -2.35
C LEU A 5 12.70 -14.99 -3.44
N ILE A 6 12.03 -16.09 -3.79
CA ILE A 6 12.55 -17.04 -4.77
C ILE A 6 11.71 -16.93 -6.03
N PHE A 7 12.29 -16.45 -7.13
CA PHE A 7 11.65 -16.52 -8.43
C PHE A 7 12.02 -17.82 -9.13
N LYS A 8 11.04 -18.52 -9.69
CA LYS A 8 11.23 -19.77 -10.41
C LYS A 8 10.95 -19.57 -11.89
N SER A 9 11.96 -19.88 -12.69
CA SER A 9 11.86 -20.08 -14.14
C SER A 9 11.84 -21.59 -14.44
N GLU A 10 11.47 -22.01 -15.66
CA GLU A 10 11.20 -23.43 -16.02
C GLU A 10 12.22 -24.46 -15.49
N LYS A 11 13.51 -24.08 -15.31
CA LYS A 11 14.57 -24.98 -14.84
C LYS A 11 15.44 -24.43 -13.71
N MET A 12 15.21 -23.20 -13.24
CA MET A 12 16.09 -22.55 -12.26
C MET A 12 15.32 -21.69 -11.26
N GLU A 13 15.78 -21.74 -10.01
CA GLU A 13 15.35 -20.86 -8.93
C GLU A 13 16.35 -19.71 -8.74
N HIS A 14 15.80 -18.53 -8.47
CA HIS A 14 16.52 -17.28 -8.36
C HIS A 14 16.22 -16.66 -6.99
N PRO A 15 16.92 -17.08 -5.93
CA PRO A 15 16.80 -16.46 -4.62
C PRO A 15 17.30 -15.01 -4.66
N CYS A 16 16.48 -14.10 -4.14
CA CYS A 16 16.73 -12.66 -4.16
C CYS A 16 16.37 -12.03 -2.81
N ASP A 17 17.20 -11.09 -2.37
CA ASP A 17 16.80 -10.14 -1.33
C ASP A 17 15.99 -8.99 -1.95
N ILE A 18 15.10 -8.38 -1.17
CA ILE A 18 14.31 -7.23 -1.64
C ILE A 18 14.44 -6.05 -0.68
N VAL A 19 14.56 -4.85 -1.23
CA VAL A 19 14.61 -3.61 -0.47
C VAL A 19 13.50 -2.69 -0.94
N ARG A 20 12.57 -2.37 -0.03
CA ARG A 20 11.53 -1.37 -0.32
C ARG A 20 12.16 0.00 -0.56
N LEU A 21 11.82 0.62 -1.67
CA LEU A 21 12.21 1.97 -2.01
C LEU A 21 11.19 2.95 -1.44
N ASP A 22 11.63 3.76 -0.49
CA ASP A 22 10.78 4.77 0.15
C ASP A 22 11.32 6.17 -0.15
N ARG A 23 10.42 7.14 -0.30
CA ARG A 23 10.80 8.55 -0.51
C ARG A 23 11.75 9.06 0.57
N LYS A 24 11.56 8.62 1.82
CA LYS A 24 12.45 8.96 2.95
C LYS A 24 13.89 8.46 2.75
N LYS A 25 14.08 7.33 2.05
CA LYS A 25 15.41 6.77 1.75
C LYS A 25 16.07 7.49 0.58
N LEU A 26 15.26 7.94 -0.39
CA LEU A 26 15.75 8.64 -1.58
C LEU A 26 16.11 10.10 -1.31
N TYR A 27 15.24 10.82 -0.60
CA TYR A 27 15.33 12.27 -0.43
C TYR A 27 15.62 12.69 1.01
N GLY A 28 15.80 11.73 1.92
CA GLY A 28 15.80 11.99 3.35
C GLY A 28 14.41 12.38 3.85
N TRP A 29 14.37 12.88 5.07
CA TRP A 29 13.18 13.42 5.69
C TRP A 29 13.57 14.56 6.61
N LYS A 30 12.62 15.46 6.85
CA LYS A 30 12.68 16.45 7.93
C LYS A 30 11.44 16.27 8.78
N ASP A 31 11.56 16.60 10.06
CA ASP A 31 10.43 16.59 10.99
C ASP A 31 10.53 17.80 11.91
N VAL A 32 9.39 18.22 12.43
CA VAL A 32 9.29 19.38 13.32
C VAL A 32 9.04 18.87 14.73
N VAL A 33 9.96 19.19 15.63
CA VAL A 33 9.86 18.84 17.05
C VAL A 33 9.64 20.10 17.87
N ALA A 34 8.80 20.00 18.90
CA ALA A 34 8.66 21.06 19.89
C ALA A 34 9.71 20.86 20.99
N MET A 35 10.40 21.93 21.39
CA MET A 35 11.39 21.89 22.46
C MET A 35 10.89 22.68 23.67
N ASN A 36 11.22 22.22 24.88
CA ASN A 36 10.96 22.97 26.10
C ASN A 36 12.04 24.04 26.35
N THR A 37 11.90 24.81 27.42
CA THR A 37 12.87 25.87 27.80
C THR A 37 14.26 25.35 28.14
N ASN A 38 14.40 24.06 28.42
CA ASN A 38 15.68 23.41 28.72
C ASN A 38 16.33 22.80 27.45
N GLY A 39 15.68 22.91 26.28
CA GLY A 39 16.16 22.35 25.03
C GLY A 39 15.85 20.85 24.85
N GLU A 40 14.95 20.29 25.65
CA GLU A 40 14.52 18.89 25.55
C GLU A 40 13.25 18.76 24.71
N GLU A 41 13.10 17.66 23.98
CA GLU A 41 11.94 17.40 23.12
C GLU A 41 10.65 17.22 23.94
N CYS A 42 9.64 18.02 23.61
CA CYS A 42 8.31 17.91 24.18
C CYS A 42 7.58 16.67 23.65
N ILE A 43 6.88 15.97 24.53
CA ILE A 43 6.05 14.83 24.18
C ILE A 43 4.63 15.31 23.88
N ARG A 44 4.09 14.92 22.73
CA ARG A 44 2.67 15.16 22.41
C ARG A 44 1.78 14.28 23.29
N VAL A 45 0.82 14.91 23.95
CA VAL A 45 -0.24 14.27 24.75
C VAL A 45 -1.58 14.81 24.29
N ASP A 46 -2.64 14.03 24.52
CA ASP A 46 -4.00 14.49 24.32
C ASP A 46 -4.62 14.89 25.66
N ILE A 47 -5.64 15.71 25.63
CA ILE A 47 -6.43 16.09 26.81
C ILE A 47 -7.87 15.63 26.57
N ASP A 48 -8.59 15.25 27.63
CA ASP A 48 -10.02 14.96 27.54
C ASP A 48 -10.84 16.25 27.33
N GLU A 49 -12.12 16.10 26.98
CA GLU A 49 -13.00 17.26 26.70
C GLU A 49 -13.15 18.20 27.90
N THR A 50 -12.99 17.69 29.13
CA THR A 50 -13.12 18.48 30.35
C THR A 50 -11.85 19.24 30.72
N GLY A 51 -10.71 18.94 30.09
CA GLY A 51 -9.42 19.53 30.44
C GLY A 51 -8.77 18.94 31.70
N SER A 52 -9.38 17.95 32.33
CA SER A 52 -8.98 17.44 33.66
C SER A 52 -8.00 16.27 33.58
N PHE A 53 -7.96 15.58 32.45
CA PHE A 53 -7.15 14.38 32.26
C PHE A 53 -6.19 14.54 31.09
N ILE A 54 -4.91 14.37 31.39
CA ILE A 54 -3.86 14.23 30.37
C ILE A 54 -3.78 12.76 29.97
N ILE A 55 -3.94 12.50 28.67
CA ILE A 55 -3.90 11.18 28.08
C ILE A 55 -2.58 11.03 27.32
N PRO A 56 -1.61 10.25 27.85
CA PRO A 56 -0.32 10.08 27.22
C PRO A 56 -0.41 9.26 25.93
N LYS A 57 0.67 9.28 25.15
CA LYS A 57 0.82 8.41 23.97
C LYS A 57 0.56 6.94 24.36
N GLY A 58 -0.39 6.31 23.68
CA GLY A 58 -0.84 4.94 23.98
C GLY A 58 -1.97 4.82 24.99
N GLY A 59 -2.44 5.92 25.59
CA GLY A 59 -3.56 5.96 26.52
C GLY A 59 -4.95 5.94 25.86
N LYS A 60 -5.02 5.98 24.53
CA LYS A 60 -6.24 5.77 23.75
C LYS A 60 -6.05 4.58 22.84
N ALA A 61 -7.11 3.80 22.66
CA ALA A 61 -7.17 2.73 21.67
C ALA A 61 -8.49 2.83 20.89
N LEU A 62 -8.44 2.44 19.62
CA LEU A 62 -9.63 2.24 18.80
C LEU A 62 -10.07 0.77 18.93
N GLY A 63 -11.37 0.56 19.07
CA GLY A 63 -11.97 -0.77 19.15
C GLY A 63 -13.18 -0.91 18.25
N SER A 64 -13.58 -2.15 18.04
CA SER A 64 -14.81 -2.49 17.32
C SER A 64 -15.86 -2.94 18.32
N ILE A 65 -17.10 -2.53 18.11
CA ILE A 65 -18.26 -2.98 18.87
C ILE A 65 -19.21 -3.72 17.93
N ASP A 66 -19.89 -4.74 18.45
CA ASP A 66 -20.98 -5.41 17.73
C ASP A 66 -22.27 -4.57 17.81
N ILE A 67 -23.32 -5.04 17.12
CA ILE A 67 -24.63 -4.38 17.11
C ILE A 67 -25.31 -4.34 18.50
N ASN A 68 -24.85 -5.15 19.45
CA ASN A 68 -25.36 -5.20 20.81
C ASN A 68 -24.52 -4.35 21.78
N GLY A 69 -23.47 -3.67 21.30
CA GLY A 69 -22.55 -2.87 22.10
C GLY A 69 -21.46 -3.66 22.81
N ASN A 70 -21.27 -4.95 22.49
CA ASN A 70 -20.17 -5.74 23.05
C ASN A 70 -18.86 -5.44 22.30
N TRP A 71 -17.76 -5.47 23.04
CA TRP A 71 -16.42 -5.36 22.45
C TRP A 71 -16.09 -6.57 21.57
N VAL A 72 -15.50 -6.32 20.40
CA VAL A 72 -15.10 -7.34 19.45
C VAL A 72 -13.58 -7.32 19.28
N GLU A 73 -12.94 -8.44 19.58
CA GLU A 73 -11.51 -8.62 19.38
C GLU A 73 -11.19 -8.86 17.89
N LYS A 74 -10.02 -8.40 17.45
CA LYS A 74 -9.57 -8.60 16.07
C LYS A 74 -9.43 -10.08 15.69
N SER A 75 -9.18 -10.96 16.66
CA SER A 75 -9.10 -12.42 16.46
C SER A 75 -10.44 -13.04 16.08
N ASP A 76 -11.55 -12.40 16.45
CA ASP A 76 -12.90 -12.93 16.26
C ASP A 76 -13.49 -12.49 14.91
N LEU A 77 -12.84 -11.51 14.26
CA LEU A 77 -13.20 -11.03 12.94
C LEU A 77 -12.91 -12.10 11.88
N LYS A 78 -13.89 -12.34 11.02
CA LYS A 78 -13.78 -13.22 9.86
C LYS A 78 -13.82 -12.39 8.60
N ALA A 79 -12.79 -12.52 7.77
CA ALA A 79 -12.81 -11.96 6.43
C ALA A 79 -13.81 -12.76 5.58
N ILE A 80 -14.64 -12.04 4.82
CA ILE A 80 -15.56 -12.60 3.84
C ILE A 80 -15.19 -12.10 2.44
N ASP A 81 -15.49 -12.88 1.43
CA ASP A 81 -15.34 -12.49 0.03
C ASP A 81 -16.56 -11.70 -0.47
N LYS A 82 -16.52 -11.29 -1.75
CA LYS A 82 -17.60 -10.54 -2.41
C LYS A 82 -18.94 -11.30 -2.48
N THR A 83 -18.94 -12.61 -2.23
CA THR A 83 -20.12 -13.48 -2.22
C THR A 83 -20.67 -13.72 -0.81
N GLY A 84 -19.95 -13.25 0.22
CA GLY A 84 -20.28 -13.46 1.62
C GLY A 84 -19.75 -14.78 2.21
N ALA A 85 -18.96 -15.55 1.45
CA ALA A 85 -18.30 -16.75 1.94
C ALA A 85 -17.01 -16.40 2.70
N PRO A 86 -16.51 -17.26 3.62
CA PRO A 86 -15.25 -17.02 4.31
C PRO A 86 -14.09 -16.85 3.33
N ALA A 87 -13.38 -15.72 3.41
CA ALA A 87 -12.26 -15.43 2.52
C ALA A 87 -11.10 -16.39 2.78
N VAL A 88 -10.47 -16.86 1.70
CA VAL A 88 -9.31 -17.74 1.78
C VAL A 88 -8.06 -16.91 2.03
N ARG A 89 -7.34 -17.24 3.11
CA ARG A 89 -6.08 -16.58 3.42
C ARG A 89 -4.97 -17.09 2.50
N VAL A 90 -4.32 -16.18 1.80
CA VAL A 90 -3.20 -16.46 0.90
C VAL A 90 -1.89 -16.35 1.68
N PRO A 91 -0.96 -17.31 1.56
CA PRO A 91 0.32 -17.28 2.27
C PRO A 91 1.21 -16.11 1.81
N SER A 92 2.32 -15.91 2.51
CA SER A 92 3.31 -14.93 2.07
C SER A 92 4.04 -15.41 0.82
N SER A 93 4.39 -14.49 -0.08
CA SER A 93 5.24 -14.77 -1.23
C SER A 93 6.65 -15.23 -0.86
N PHE A 94 7.05 -15.10 0.40
CA PHE A 94 8.32 -15.63 0.92
C PHE A 94 8.23 -17.08 1.40
N ASP A 95 7.03 -17.67 1.44
CA ASP A 95 6.82 -19.03 1.94
C ASP A 95 6.97 -20.09 0.84
N ALA A 96 6.88 -19.70 -0.44
CA ALA A 96 7.03 -20.59 -1.58
C ALA A 96 7.64 -19.87 -2.80
N PRO A 97 8.31 -20.58 -3.72
CA PRO A 97 8.81 -19.99 -4.96
C PRO A 97 7.69 -19.42 -5.84
N ILE A 98 7.91 -18.23 -6.39
CA ILE A 98 7.03 -17.55 -7.34
C ILE A 98 7.34 -18.02 -8.75
N ALA A 99 6.40 -18.71 -9.40
CA ALA A 99 6.56 -19.09 -10.80
C ALA A 99 6.37 -17.88 -11.74
N LEU A 100 7.38 -17.60 -12.57
CA LEU A 100 7.33 -16.54 -13.58
C LEU A 100 6.69 -17.06 -14.87
N GLU A 101 5.39 -17.34 -14.82
CA GLU A 101 4.62 -17.92 -15.93
C GLU A 101 3.72 -16.88 -16.63
N ASN A 102 3.07 -16.02 -15.84
CA ASN A 102 2.13 -15.04 -16.36
C ASN A 102 2.84 -13.79 -16.85
N LYS A 103 2.36 -13.28 -17.98
CA LYS A 103 2.85 -12.05 -18.61
C LYS A 103 1.66 -11.18 -19.01
N VAL A 104 1.86 -9.87 -18.93
CA VAL A 104 0.88 -8.86 -19.37
C VAL A 104 1.54 -7.83 -20.26
N ASP A 105 0.73 -7.14 -21.05
CA ASP A 105 1.18 -5.99 -21.81
C ASP A 105 1.35 -4.74 -20.94
N LEU A 106 1.85 -3.67 -21.57
CA LEU A 106 2.09 -2.40 -20.91
C LEU A 106 0.78 -1.70 -20.50
N GLU A 107 -0.28 -1.83 -21.30
CA GLU A 107 -1.59 -1.22 -21.00
C GLU A 107 -2.17 -1.80 -19.72
N THR A 108 -2.20 -3.13 -19.59
CA THR A 108 -2.66 -3.80 -18.35
C THR A 108 -1.84 -3.36 -17.14
N PHE A 109 -0.53 -3.15 -17.30
CA PHE A 109 0.31 -2.62 -16.22
C PHE A 109 -0.06 -1.17 -15.84
N LEU A 110 -0.34 -0.31 -16.82
CA LEU A 110 -0.74 1.09 -16.58
C LEU A 110 -2.13 1.20 -15.94
N ASP A 111 -2.98 0.20 -16.09
CA ASP A 111 -4.26 0.06 -15.40
C ASP A 111 -4.10 -0.34 -13.91
N HIS A 112 -2.91 -0.21 -13.31
CA HIS A 112 -2.68 -0.47 -11.89
C HIS A 112 -2.16 0.77 -11.16
N VAL A 113 -2.69 1.02 -9.96
CA VAL A 113 -2.12 2.01 -9.04
C VAL A 113 -1.00 1.35 -8.25
N ILE A 114 0.24 1.77 -8.50
CA ILE A 114 1.42 1.26 -7.80
C ILE A 114 1.56 1.93 -6.42
N ASP A 115 1.50 1.12 -5.36
CA ASP A 115 1.62 1.58 -3.97
C ASP A 115 3.02 1.37 -3.38
N SER A 116 3.77 0.40 -3.91
CA SER A 116 5.06 0.00 -3.36
C SER A 116 6.02 -0.37 -4.48
N VAL A 117 7.26 0.08 -4.35
CA VAL A 117 8.35 -0.28 -5.26
C VAL A 117 9.46 -0.94 -4.45
N TYR A 118 9.94 -2.08 -4.94
CA TYR A 118 11.03 -2.82 -4.34
C TYR A 118 12.19 -2.93 -5.35
N ILE A 119 13.41 -2.81 -4.84
CA ILE A 119 14.62 -3.15 -5.58
C ILE A 119 14.95 -4.60 -5.26
N ILE A 120 15.09 -5.42 -6.30
CA ILE A 120 15.51 -6.81 -6.17
C ILE A 120 17.04 -6.85 -6.18
N GLN A 121 17.62 -7.53 -5.18
CA GLN A 121 19.06 -7.65 -4.97
C GLN A 121 19.47 -9.14 -5.08
N PRO A 122 19.58 -9.68 -6.30
CA PRO A 122 20.13 -11.02 -6.53
C PRO A 122 21.66 -11.01 -6.48
N SER A 123 22.28 -12.19 -6.36
CA SER A 123 23.71 -12.36 -6.64
C SER A 123 24.01 -12.09 -8.13
N GLU A 124 25.25 -11.74 -8.46
CA GLU A 124 25.62 -11.30 -9.83
C GLU A 124 25.28 -12.32 -10.94
N ASP A 125 25.44 -13.62 -10.69
CA ASP A 125 25.11 -14.66 -11.67
C ASP A 125 23.59 -14.77 -11.89
N ILE A 126 22.82 -14.73 -10.80
CA ILE A 126 21.35 -14.73 -10.83
C ILE A 126 20.83 -13.47 -11.53
N LYS A 127 21.43 -12.32 -11.23
CA LYS A 127 21.09 -11.03 -11.83
C LYS A 127 21.11 -11.08 -13.35
N LYS A 128 22.21 -11.55 -13.93
CA LYS A 128 22.36 -11.66 -15.39
C LYS A 128 21.33 -12.61 -16.00
N SER A 129 21.01 -13.70 -15.31
CA SER A 129 20.00 -14.66 -15.75
C SER A 129 18.60 -14.05 -15.75
N LEU A 130 18.20 -13.42 -14.63
CA LEU A 130 16.90 -12.76 -14.51
C LEU A 130 16.73 -11.60 -15.50
N ILE A 131 17.75 -10.76 -15.67
CA ILE A 131 17.69 -9.65 -16.63
C ILE A 131 17.47 -10.15 -18.05
N LYS A 132 18.15 -11.22 -18.46
CA LYS A 132 17.91 -11.85 -19.78
C LYS A 132 16.48 -12.35 -19.92
N ILE A 133 15.92 -12.96 -18.88
CA ILE A 133 14.54 -13.45 -18.88
C ILE A 133 13.57 -12.26 -19.04
N ILE A 134 13.74 -11.20 -18.25
CA ILE A 134 12.90 -10.00 -18.29
C ILE A 134 12.98 -9.30 -19.65
N GLN A 135 14.19 -9.11 -20.19
CA GLN A 135 14.42 -8.41 -21.47
C GLN A 135 14.04 -9.24 -22.71
N SER A 136 13.96 -10.57 -22.59
CA SER A 136 13.65 -11.44 -23.73
C SER A 136 12.21 -11.32 -24.26
N ASN A 137 11.33 -10.62 -23.54
CA ASN A 137 9.92 -10.49 -23.86
C ASN A 137 9.52 -9.02 -23.95
N ASP A 138 8.61 -8.70 -24.88
CA ASP A 138 7.96 -7.38 -24.96
C ASP A 138 6.84 -7.21 -23.91
N MET A 139 6.62 -8.22 -23.06
CA MET A 139 5.58 -8.26 -22.02
C MET A 139 6.21 -8.32 -20.63
N LEU A 140 5.50 -7.78 -19.64
CA LEU A 140 5.90 -7.72 -18.24
C LEU A 140 5.47 -8.98 -17.49
N TYR A 141 6.37 -9.57 -16.71
CA TYR A 141 6.01 -10.67 -15.81
C TYR A 141 5.14 -10.16 -14.66
N THR A 142 4.07 -10.88 -14.38
CA THR A 142 3.13 -10.55 -13.29
C THR A 142 2.84 -11.74 -12.39
N PHE A 143 2.61 -11.48 -11.10
CA PHE A 143 2.24 -12.50 -10.10
C PHE A 143 1.59 -11.86 -8.87
N PRO A 144 0.79 -12.63 -8.10
CA PRO A 144 0.29 -12.17 -6.81
C PRO A 144 1.43 -12.04 -5.79
N PHE A 145 1.44 -10.93 -5.04
CA PHE A 145 2.45 -10.63 -4.05
C PHE A 145 1.84 -10.30 -2.68
N ASN A 146 2.33 -11.00 -1.66
CA ASN A 146 1.97 -10.84 -0.26
C ASN A 146 3.22 -10.80 0.62
N TYR A 147 3.52 -9.63 1.17
CA TYR A 147 4.63 -9.49 2.12
C TYR A 147 4.37 -10.27 3.41
N ARG A 148 3.11 -10.34 3.84
CA ARG A 148 2.61 -11.20 4.93
C ARG A 148 1.38 -11.95 4.45
N PRO A 149 0.99 -13.05 5.10
CA PRO A 149 -0.23 -13.76 4.74
C PRO A 149 -1.46 -12.86 4.88
N ASP A 150 -2.16 -12.67 3.77
CA ASP A 150 -3.26 -11.71 3.60
C ASP A 150 -4.42 -12.35 2.83
N TYR A 151 -5.59 -11.71 2.83
CA TYR A 151 -6.79 -12.16 2.12
C TYR A 151 -6.92 -11.57 0.71
N ASP A 152 -6.24 -10.45 0.43
CA ASP A 152 -6.29 -9.75 -0.84
C ASP A 152 -4.86 -9.52 -1.40
N PRO A 153 -4.29 -10.51 -2.11
CA PRO A 153 -2.94 -10.39 -2.65
C PRO A 153 -2.89 -9.32 -3.73
N LYS A 154 -1.85 -8.49 -3.66
CA LYS A 154 -1.62 -7.42 -4.63
C LYS A 154 -0.98 -7.96 -5.90
N THR A 155 -1.16 -7.25 -7.01
CA THR A 155 -0.49 -7.58 -8.27
C THR A 155 0.92 -7.01 -8.24
N ALA A 156 1.92 -7.84 -8.54
CA ALA A 156 3.30 -7.42 -8.68
C ALA A 156 3.80 -7.58 -10.11
N PHE A 157 4.65 -6.66 -10.55
CA PHE A 157 5.26 -6.64 -11.87
C PHE A 157 6.77 -6.54 -11.76
N LEU A 158 7.50 -7.25 -12.62
CA LEU A 158 8.96 -7.14 -12.72
C LEU A 158 9.36 -6.29 -13.91
N ILE A 159 10.19 -5.29 -13.63
CA ILE A 159 10.75 -4.37 -14.63
C ILE A 159 12.26 -4.29 -14.44
N GLU A 160 13.00 -4.26 -15.54
CA GLU A 160 14.43 -3.99 -15.52
C GLU A 160 14.69 -2.58 -16.06
N ALA A 161 15.53 -1.83 -15.36
CA ALA A 161 16.05 -0.56 -15.86
C ALA A 161 17.50 -0.35 -15.40
N ARG A 162 18.39 -0.03 -16.35
CA ARG A 162 19.80 0.30 -16.10
C ARG A 162 20.54 -0.76 -15.26
N ASN A 163 20.31 -2.02 -15.58
CA ASN A 163 20.85 -3.18 -14.88
C ASN A 163 20.38 -3.28 -13.41
N ILE A 164 19.19 -2.75 -13.09
CA ILE A 164 18.54 -2.87 -11.78
C ILE A 164 17.15 -3.47 -12.01
N ILE A 165 16.80 -4.48 -11.22
CA ILE A 165 15.49 -5.11 -11.28
C ILE A 165 14.60 -4.47 -10.21
N TYR A 166 13.45 -3.97 -10.65
CA TYR A 166 12.40 -3.41 -9.82
C TYR A 166 11.21 -4.35 -9.80
N MET A 167 10.61 -4.50 -8.62
CA MET A 167 9.30 -5.12 -8.45
C MET A 167 8.32 -4.04 -8.01
N LEU A 168 7.33 -3.79 -8.85
CA LEU A 168 6.29 -2.79 -8.61
C LEU A 168 5.04 -3.52 -8.17
N VAL A 169 4.51 -3.15 -7.01
CA VAL A 169 3.34 -3.80 -6.40
C VAL A 169 2.21 -2.79 -6.34
N GLY A 170 1.04 -3.20 -6.79
CA GLY A 170 -0.13 -2.35 -6.86
C GLY A 170 -1.43 -3.14 -6.93
N THR A 171 -2.51 -2.40 -7.07
CA THR A 171 -3.86 -2.95 -7.25
C THR A 171 -4.43 -2.47 -8.58
N PRO A 172 -5.26 -3.30 -9.25
CA PRO A 172 -5.97 -2.88 -10.45
C PRO A 172 -6.77 -1.60 -10.18
N SER A 173 -6.71 -0.66 -11.12
CA SER A 173 -7.51 0.54 -11.15
C SER A 173 -8.64 0.36 -12.15
N ALA A 174 -9.87 0.67 -11.74
CA ALA A 174 -10.96 0.83 -12.67
C ALA A 174 -11.12 2.34 -12.94
N PHE A 175 -10.38 2.86 -13.93
CA PHE A 175 -10.62 4.20 -14.41
C PHE A 175 -11.87 4.18 -15.30
N GLU A 176 -12.99 4.67 -14.77
CA GLU A 176 -14.14 4.99 -15.61
C GLU A 176 -13.97 6.39 -16.19
N PHE A 177 -13.90 6.49 -17.52
CA PHE A 177 -13.91 7.77 -18.20
C PHE A 177 -15.33 8.34 -18.19
N ILE A 178 -15.56 9.38 -17.39
CA ILE A 178 -16.83 10.11 -17.39
C ILE A 178 -16.79 11.13 -18.54
N GLY A 179 -17.66 10.94 -19.53
CA GLY A 179 -17.87 11.90 -20.62
C GLY A 179 -18.84 13.03 -20.21
N MET A 180 -18.81 14.16 -20.92
CA MET A 180 -19.72 15.30 -20.65
C MET A 180 -21.21 14.95 -20.69
N GLU A 181 -21.58 13.87 -21.38
CA GLU A 181 -22.98 13.40 -21.49
C GLU A 181 -23.42 12.49 -20.33
N GLN A 182 -22.48 12.01 -19.53
CA GLN A 182 -22.77 11.28 -18.31
C GLN A 182 -22.81 12.30 -17.16
N MET A 183 -24.01 12.77 -16.82
CA MET A 183 -24.20 13.36 -15.49
C MET A 183 -23.83 12.29 -14.47
N ALA A 184 -22.74 12.52 -13.73
CA ALA A 184 -22.43 11.73 -12.56
C ALA A 184 -23.66 11.79 -11.65
N ASP A 185 -24.18 10.63 -11.25
CA ASP A 185 -25.25 10.57 -10.26
C ASP A 185 -24.65 11.02 -8.92
N LEU A 186 -24.83 12.30 -8.61
CA LEU A 186 -24.42 12.94 -7.36
C LEU A 186 -25.40 12.59 -6.22
N ASN A 187 -26.11 11.45 -6.26
CA ASN A 187 -26.91 10.95 -5.14
C ASN A 187 -26.02 10.50 -3.96
N VAL A 188 -25.14 11.38 -3.50
CA VAL A 188 -24.99 11.64 -2.08
C VAL A 188 -26.24 12.44 -1.71
N GLU A 189 -27.03 12.00 -0.73
CA GLU A 189 -28.15 12.79 -0.23
C GLU A 189 -27.61 14.14 0.25
N ASP A 190 -27.63 15.15 -0.61
CA ASP A 190 -27.39 16.54 -0.27
C ASP A 190 -28.51 16.95 0.69
N THR A 191 -28.20 16.88 1.99
CA THR A 191 -28.92 17.67 2.96
C THR A 191 -28.54 19.12 2.69
N GLU A 192 -29.34 19.78 1.85
CA GLU A 192 -29.24 21.21 1.53
C GLU A 192 -29.36 22.04 2.82
N GLU A 193 -28.26 22.21 3.55
CA GLU A 193 -28.09 23.39 4.40
C GLU A 193 -27.63 24.53 3.49
N GLU A 194 -28.55 25.44 3.15
CA GLU A 194 -28.27 26.69 2.45
C GLU A 194 -27.18 27.49 3.22
N PHE A 195 -25.93 27.36 2.80
CA PHE A 195 -24.87 28.29 3.21
C PHE A 195 -25.09 29.62 2.48
N SER A 196 -25.66 30.58 3.21
CA SER A 196 -25.67 31.98 2.81
C SER A 196 -24.24 32.52 2.79
N ILE A 197 -23.73 32.80 1.60
CA ILE A 197 -22.44 33.48 1.39
C ILE A 197 -22.71 34.97 1.54
N GLU A 198 -22.56 35.51 2.75
CA GLU A 198 -22.34 36.95 2.94
C GLU A 198 -20.84 37.25 2.84
N ASP A 199 -20.53 38.24 2.00
CA ASP A 199 -19.22 38.73 1.59
C ASP A 199 -18.30 39.12 2.76
N ASP A 200 -17.29 38.31 3.09
CA ASP A 200 -16.10 38.77 3.84
C ASP A 200 -14.88 37.82 3.77
N LEU A 201 -14.60 37.23 2.60
CA LEU A 201 -13.33 36.52 2.37
C LEU A 201 -12.22 37.52 1.99
N ASP A 202 -11.56 38.12 2.99
CA ASP A 202 -10.36 38.95 2.84
C ASP A 202 -9.10 38.08 2.60
N PHE A 203 -8.51 38.21 1.41
CA PHE A 203 -7.30 37.49 0.98
C PHE A 203 -5.99 38.23 1.32
N SER A 204 -6.01 39.22 2.22
CA SER A 204 -4.82 40.03 2.55
C SER A 204 -3.79 39.38 3.50
N MET A 205 -3.94 38.11 3.90
CA MET A 205 -2.91 37.39 4.65
C MET A 205 -2.47 36.08 3.96
N MET A 206 -1.55 36.22 3.01
CA MET A 206 -0.55 35.21 2.66
C MET A 206 0.85 35.79 2.80
#